data_AF-A0A8B9N0S2-F1
#
_entry.id   AF-A0A8B9N0S2-F1
#
_cell.length_a   1.000
_cell.length_b   1.000
_cell.length_c   1.000
_cell.angle_alpha   90.00
_cell.angle_beta   90.00
_cell.angle_gamma   90.00
#
_symmetry.space_group_name_H-M   'P 1'
#
loop_
_entity.id
_entity.type
_entity.pdbx_description
1 polymer ?
#
loop_
_entity_poly.entity_id
_entity_poly.type
_entity_poly.pdbx_seq_one_letter_code
_entity_poly.pdbx_strand_id
1 'polypeptide(L)'
;MSSPPFAINHRLCLGVYAGAFTLGLPLNVAALVALGTAARRRRLLPADILLLNLTIADLALVASLPVRMAEAAWETTWKLPPALCPLFVFLFFTSIYLTILSLTALSVDRYLSAAFPVQYRRRRRATHAAAAAAGFWVAALAHCSVVYVAQPDAAVNGTACYTRFAGPQLAVLLALRLEIFLVLFCLPLAITAFCYGRLVCIVVSLPTAAPGKRQRAVALASATAVAFVLCFAPFNVSHVVGYLRRENPPWRAYALLLTTLSACLDPLIFCFSSAALRRGLWQVWDTVGLGRLRARRRLPVGQSEGRAEVTGRGGSGGSSHRGVDGARLVTPWGLQT
;
A
#
# COMPACT_ATOMS: atom_id res chain seq x y z
N MET A 1 -6.48 18.78 -40.50
CA MET A 1 -6.26 17.50 -39.78
C MET A 1 -6.29 17.81 -38.30
N SER A 2 -7.43 17.58 -37.65
CA SER A 2 -7.57 17.71 -36.20
C SER A 2 -6.70 16.65 -35.53
N SER A 3 -5.82 17.07 -34.61
CA SER A 3 -5.10 16.18 -33.71
C SER A 3 -6.08 15.16 -33.10
N PRO A 4 -5.73 13.87 -32.96
CA PRO A 4 -6.62 12.91 -32.33
C PRO A 4 -7.01 13.43 -30.94
N PRO A 5 -8.30 13.33 -30.54
CA PRO A 5 -8.83 14.00 -29.35
C PRO A 5 -8.18 13.58 -28.01
N PHE A 6 -7.28 12.58 -28.03
CA PHE A 6 -6.53 12.10 -26.88
C PHE A 6 -5.08 11.76 -27.27
N ALA A 7 -4.26 12.77 -27.57
CA ALA A 7 -2.80 12.58 -27.56
C ALA A 7 -2.31 12.39 -26.11
N ILE A 8 -1.43 11.41 -25.88
CA ILE A 8 -0.85 11.17 -24.56
C ILE A 8 0.13 12.30 -24.23
N ASN A 9 -0.10 13.01 -23.13
CA ASN A 9 0.83 14.01 -22.65
C ASN A 9 1.98 13.34 -21.89
N HIS A 10 3.05 13.00 -22.61
CA HIS A 10 4.21 12.31 -22.06
C HIS A 10 4.89 13.07 -20.91
N ARG A 11 4.87 14.41 -20.93
CA ARG A 11 5.43 15.26 -19.86
C ARG A 11 4.63 15.11 -18.55
N LEU A 12 3.30 15.05 -18.66
CA LEU A 12 2.44 14.79 -17.51
C LEU A 12 2.70 13.39 -16.93
N CYS A 13 2.76 12.36 -17.78
CA CYS A 13 3.06 10.99 -17.35
C CYS A 13 4.40 10.92 -16.62
N LEU A 14 5.45 11.52 -17.19
CA LEU A 14 6.77 11.61 -16.58
C LEU A 14 6.73 12.28 -15.21
N GLY A 15 6.07 13.45 -15.11
CA GLY A 15 5.95 14.17 -13.84
C GLY A 15 5.24 13.36 -12.76
N VAL A 16 4.13 12.70 -13.10
CA VAL A 16 3.38 11.86 -12.15
C VAL A 16 4.18 10.64 -11.73
N TYR A 17 4.81 9.92 -12.66
CA TYR A 17 5.64 8.76 -12.33
C TYR A 17 6.87 9.14 -11.50
N ALA A 18 7.53 10.26 -11.82
CA ALA A 18 8.65 10.76 -11.04
C ALA A 18 8.23 11.15 -9.62
N GLY A 19 7.11 11.86 -9.48
CA GLY A 19 6.53 12.19 -8.17
C GLY A 19 6.18 10.94 -7.37
N ALA A 20 5.51 9.98 -8.00
CA ALA A 20 5.15 8.71 -7.38
C ALA A 20 6.38 7.89 -6.95
N PHE A 21 7.46 7.90 -7.75
CA PHE A 21 8.70 7.22 -7.41
C PHE A 21 9.42 7.89 -6.24
N THR A 22 9.60 9.20 -6.30
CA THR A 22 10.33 9.99 -5.30
C THR A 22 9.64 10.03 -3.95
N LEU A 23 8.30 9.98 -3.91
CA LEU A 23 7.53 9.90 -2.66
C LEU A 23 7.30 8.45 -2.22
N GLY A 24 6.89 7.58 -3.14
CA GLY A 24 6.48 6.21 -2.84
C GLY A 24 7.64 5.35 -2.35
N LEU A 25 8.83 5.48 -2.95
CA LEU A 25 9.99 4.66 -2.56
C LEU A 25 10.40 4.87 -1.09
N PRO A 26 10.71 6.09 -0.61
CA PRO A 26 11.12 6.29 0.77
C PRO A 26 10.01 5.94 1.77
N LEU A 27 8.74 6.24 1.44
CA LEU A 27 7.61 5.92 2.31
C LEU A 27 7.44 4.41 2.51
N ASN A 28 7.49 3.63 1.43
CA ASN A 28 7.33 2.19 1.50
C ASN A 28 8.56 1.48 2.08
N VAL A 29 9.78 1.96 1.80
CA VAL A 29 11.00 1.44 2.45
C VAL A 29 10.94 1.67 3.95
N ALA A 30 10.53 2.86 4.39
CA ALA A 30 10.37 3.15 5.81
C ALA A 30 9.29 2.29 6.47
N ALA A 31 8.16 2.06 5.79
CA ALA A 31 7.13 1.15 6.26
C ALA A 31 7.66 -0.28 6.40
N LEU A 32 8.43 -0.77 5.42
CA LEU A 32 9.05 -2.09 5.45
C LEU A 32 10.03 -2.24 6.63
N VAL A 33 10.88 -1.23 6.87
CA VAL A 33 11.81 -1.22 8.01
C VAL A 33 11.05 -1.18 9.34
N ALA A 34 9.99 -0.38 9.45
CA ALA A 34 9.16 -0.32 10.65
C ALA A 34 8.47 -1.66 10.95
N LEU A 35 7.96 -2.34 9.92
CA LEU A 35 7.36 -3.67 10.04
C LEU A 35 8.40 -4.74 10.37
N GLY A 36 9.56 -4.71 9.72
CA GLY A 36 10.65 -5.64 9.98
C GLY A 36 11.22 -5.50 11.40
N THR A 37 11.35 -4.28 11.90
CA THR A 37 11.75 -4.03 13.29
C THR A 37 10.67 -4.46 14.28
N ALA A 38 9.39 -4.24 13.97
CA ALA A 38 8.27 -4.72 14.78
C ALA A 38 8.25 -6.26 14.86
N ALA A 39 8.50 -6.95 13.73
CA ALA A 39 8.57 -8.41 13.65
C ALA A 39 9.67 -9.02 14.55
N ARG A 40 10.81 -8.31 14.68
CA ARG A 40 11.90 -8.74 15.57
C ARG A 40 11.59 -8.54 17.05
N ARG A 41 10.80 -7.52 17.40
CA ARG A 41 10.50 -7.17 18.80
C ARG A 41 9.26 -7.85 19.35
N ARG A 42 8.29 -8.16 18.50
CA ARG A 42 7.02 -8.79 18.91
C ARG A 42 6.49 -9.71 17.81
N ARG A 43 5.57 -10.59 18.18
CA ARG A 43 4.79 -11.36 17.21
C ARG A 43 3.94 -10.41 16.36
N LEU A 44 3.93 -10.67 15.05
CA LEU A 44 3.12 -9.93 14.09
C LEU A 44 1.64 -10.26 14.26
N LEU A 45 0.80 -9.23 14.18
CA LEU A 45 -0.65 -9.34 14.14
C LEU A 45 -1.10 -9.57 12.68
N PRO A 46 -2.34 -10.07 12.45
CA PRO A 46 -2.90 -10.21 11.11
C PRO A 46 -2.76 -8.94 10.25
N ALA A 47 -3.10 -7.78 10.81
CA ALA A 47 -2.95 -6.48 10.16
C ALA A 47 -1.50 -6.17 9.73
N ASP A 48 -0.50 -6.55 10.54
CA ASP A 48 0.90 -6.30 10.21
C ASP A 48 1.35 -7.14 9.01
N ILE A 49 0.85 -8.37 8.87
CA ILE A 49 1.14 -9.26 7.73
C ILE A 49 0.49 -8.74 6.46
N LEU A 50 -0.77 -8.31 6.53
CA LEU A 50 -1.46 -7.70 5.40
C LEU A 50 -0.78 -6.40 4.96
N LEU A 51 -0.34 -5.58 5.92
CA LEU A 51 0.40 -4.34 5.63
C LEU A 51 1.78 -4.64 5.03
N LEU A 52 2.44 -5.71 5.47
CA LEU A 52 3.69 -6.16 4.86
C LEU A 52 3.47 -6.58 3.39
N ASN A 53 2.41 -7.36 3.11
CA ASN A 53 2.07 -7.76 1.75
C ASN A 53 1.77 -6.56 0.85
N LEU A 54 0.99 -5.59 1.36
CA LEU A 54 0.73 -4.31 0.70
C LEU A 54 2.03 -3.55 0.41
N THR A 55 2.91 -3.42 1.41
CA THR A 55 4.20 -2.72 1.25
C THR A 55 5.09 -3.38 0.21
N ILE A 56 5.10 -4.72 0.13
CA ILE A 56 5.85 -5.45 -0.90
C ILE A 56 5.27 -5.18 -2.29
N ALA A 57 3.93 -5.19 -2.43
CA ALA A 57 3.26 -4.88 -3.68
C ALA A 57 3.52 -3.43 -4.13
N ASP A 58 3.45 -2.47 -3.21
CA ASP A 58 3.73 -1.06 -3.49
C ASP A 58 5.20 -0.83 -3.85
N LEU A 59 6.15 -1.52 -3.20
CA LEU A 59 7.56 -1.46 -3.59
C LEU A 59 7.79 -2.03 -4.99
N ALA A 60 7.13 -3.14 -5.34
CA ALA A 60 7.20 -3.70 -6.69
C ALA A 60 6.61 -2.75 -7.73
N LEU A 61 5.48 -2.09 -7.41
CA LEU A 61 4.88 -1.05 -8.25
C LEU A 61 5.83 0.15 -8.40
N VAL A 62 6.41 0.66 -7.31
CA VAL A 62 7.34 1.79 -7.37
C VAL A 62 8.62 1.44 -8.13
N ALA A 63 9.17 0.24 -7.93
CA ALA A 63 10.35 -0.24 -8.66
C ALA A 63 10.12 -0.37 -10.18
N SER A 64 8.86 -0.51 -10.60
CA SER A 64 8.47 -0.54 -12.02
C SER A 64 8.35 0.85 -12.67
N LEU A 65 8.22 1.92 -11.87
CA LEU A 65 8.02 3.28 -12.38
C LEU A 65 9.17 3.83 -13.23
N PRO A 66 10.46 3.57 -12.95
CA PRO A 66 11.56 4.00 -13.83
C PRO A 66 11.43 3.48 -15.26
N VAL A 67 10.93 2.25 -15.43
CA VAL A 67 10.67 1.68 -16.77
C VAL A 67 9.49 2.39 -17.43
N ARG A 68 8.43 2.72 -16.68
CA ARG A 68 7.32 3.56 -17.19
C ARG A 68 7.78 4.96 -17.59
N MET A 69 8.70 5.55 -16.85
CA MET A 69 9.29 6.84 -17.18
C MET A 69 10.11 6.74 -18.47
N ALA A 70 10.93 5.71 -18.64
CA ALA A 70 11.67 5.47 -19.88
C ALA A 70 10.71 5.29 -21.07
N GLU A 71 9.67 4.47 -20.93
CA GLU A 71 8.63 4.28 -21.95
C GLU A 71 7.91 5.60 -22.31
N ALA A 72 7.59 6.43 -21.32
CA ALA A 72 6.99 7.75 -21.55
C ALA A 72 7.95 8.71 -22.27
N ALA A 73 9.24 8.69 -21.91
CA ALA A 73 10.28 9.49 -22.57
C ALA A 73 10.56 9.03 -24.02
N TRP A 74 10.31 7.76 -24.32
CA TRP A 74 10.42 7.20 -25.66
C TRP A 74 9.11 7.27 -26.45
N GLU A 75 8.20 8.18 -26.09
CA GLU A 75 6.92 8.36 -26.79
C GLU A 75 6.13 7.05 -26.91
N THR A 76 6.11 6.25 -25.85
CA THR A 76 5.46 4.92 -25.77
C THR A 76 6.05 3.84 -26.70
N THR A 77 7.28 4.03 -27.18
CA THR A 77 8.05 2.99 -27.87
C THR A 77 8.85 2.15 -26.89
N TRP A 78 8.84 0.82 -27.09
CA TRP A 78 9.56 -0.11 -26.22
C TRP A 78 10.96 -0.38 -26.75
N LYS A 79 11.98 0.22 -26.11
CA LYS A 79 13.40 0.09 -26.52
C LYS A 79 14.21 -0.93 -25.71
N LEU A 80 13.60 -1.53 -24.69
CA LEU A 80 14.24 -2.60 -23.90
C LEU A 80 14.14 -3.95 -24.64
N PRO A 81 14.94 -4.96 -24.26
CA PRO A 81 14.83 -6.30 -24.82
C PRO A 81 13.38 -6.81 -24.90
N PRO A 82 12.96 -7.47 -26.00
CA PRO A 82 11.58 -7.90 -26.20
C PRO A 82 11.06 -8.81 -25.08
N ALA A 83 11.91 -9.69 -24.54
CA ALA A 83 11.57 -10.58 -23.44
C ALA A 83 11.22 -9.85 -22.13
N LEU A 84 11.72 -8.62 -21.94
CA LEU A 84 11.41 -7.83 -20.74
C LEU A 84 10.03 -7.18 -20.79
N CYS A 85 9.44 -6.98 -21.98
CA CYS A 85 8.10 -6.39 -22.09
C CYS A 85 7.03 -7.21 -21.36
N PRO A 86 6.82 -8.50 -21.65
CA PRO A 86 5.77 -9.28 -20.99
C PRO A 86 6.06 -9.47 -19.51
N LEU A 87 7.34 -9.66 -19.12
CA LEU A 87 7.75 -9.76 -17.72
C LEU A 87 7.43 -8.48 -16.94
N PHE A 88 7.79 -7.32 -17.51
CA PHE A 88 7.52 -6.03 -16.90
C PHE A 88 6.02 -5.81 -16.72
N VAL A 89 5.24 -6.04 -17.76
CA VAL A 89 3.78 -5.87 -17.74
C VAL A 89 3.12 -6.82 -16.75
N PHE A 90 3.59 -8.06 -16.68
CA PHE A 90 3.14 -9.06 -15.72
C PHE A 90 3.37 -8.60 -14.28
N LEU A 91 4.59 -8.20 -13.94
CA LEU A 91 4.93 -7.73 -12.59
C LEU A 91 4.18 -6.44 -12.21
N PHE A 92 4.05 -5.51 -13.17
CA PHE A 92 3.32 -4.26 -12.99
C PHE A 92 1.86 -4.50 -12.61
N PHE A 93 1.13 -5.29 -13.38
CA PHE A 93 -0.28 -5.58 -13.09
C PHE A 93 -0.46 -6.47 -11.86
N THR A 94 0.43 -7.44 -11.64
CA THR A 94 0.41 -8.28 -10.43
C THR A 94 0.50 -7.40 -9.19
N SER A 95 1.39 -6.40 -9.20
CA SER A 95 1.56 -5.45 -8.08
C SER A 95 0.29 -4.63 -7.82
N ILE A 96 -0.38 -4.16 -8.87
CA ILE A 96 -1.64 -3.42 -8.75
C ILE A 96 -2.72 -4.28 -8.09
N TYR A 97 -2.93 -5.51 -8.55
CA TYR A 97 -3.98 -6.36 -8.00
C TYR A 97 -3.66 -6.89 -6.60
N LEU A 98 -2.38 -7.15 -6.29
CA LEU A 98 -1.96 -7.44 -4.92
C LEU A 98 -2.26 -6.29 -3.97
N THR A 99 -2.08 -5.05 -4.43
CA THR A 99 -2.43 -3.84 -3.67
C THR A 99 -3.93 -3.79 -3.38
N ILE A 100 -4.76 -3.97 -4.42
CA ILE A 100 -6.23 -4.02 -4.29
C ILE A 100 -6.71 -5.10 -3.31
N LEU A 101 -6.21 -6.32 -3.46
CA LEU A 101 -6.58 -7.45 -2.60
C LEU A 101 -6.12 -7.24 -1.15
N SER A 102 -4.92 -6.68 -0.95
CA SER A 102 -4.38 -6.38 0.38
C SER A 102 -5.19 -5.28 1.08
N LEU A 103 -5.54 -4.21 0.38
CA LEU A 103 -6.42 -3.15 0.91
C LEU A 103 -7.80 -3.69 1.27
N THR A 104 -8.33 -4.61 0.47
CA THR A 104 -9.59 -5.30 0.74
C THR A 104 -9.52 -6.12 2.02
N ALA A 105 -8.50 -6.97 2.15
CA ALA A 105 -8.28 -7.77 3.35
C ALA A 105 -8.10 -6.89 4.59
N LEU A 106 -7.41 -5.76 4.46
CA LEU A 106 -7.21 -4.82 5.55
C LEU A 106 -8.51 -4.10 5.96
N SER A 107 -9.40 -3.83 5.00
CA SER A 107 -10.74 -3.31 5.29
C SER A 107 -11.57 -4.32 6.10
N VAL A 108 -11.49 -5.61 5.76
CA VAL A 108 -12.13 -6.71 6.49
C VAL A 108 -11.55 -6.83 7.90
N ASP A 109 -10.22 -6.80 8.03
CA ASP A 109 -9.53 -6.86 9.32
C ASP A 109 -9.95 -5.72 10.26
N ARG A 110 -10.02 -4.49 9.71
CA ARG A 110 -10.50 -3.30 10.42
C ARG A 110 -11.95 -3.44 10.85
N TYR A 111 -12.82 -3.91 9.95
CA TYR A 111 -14.23 -4.13 10.25
C TYR A 111 -14.41 -5.17 11.36
N LEU A 112 -13.78 -6.35 11.25
CA LEU A 112 -13.89 -7.41 12.26
C LEU A 112 -13.35 -6.97 13.62
N SER A 113 -12.25 -6.21 13.64
CA SER A 113 -11.68 -5.65 14.87
C SER A 113 -12.62 -4.68 15.58
N ALA A 114 -13.41 -3.91 14.84
CA ALA A 114 -14.35 -2.94 15.39
C ALA A 114 -15.72 -3.56 15.74
N ALA A 115 -16.23 -4.44 14.89
CA ALA A 115 -17.56 -5.05 15.06
C ALA A 115 -17.56 -6.16 16.12
N PHE A 116 -16.48 -6.92 16.25
CA PHE A 116 -16.42 -8.12 17.11
C PHE A 116 -15.12 -8.16 17.93
N PRO A 117 -14.83 -7.16 18.77
CA PRO A 117 -13.51 -7.02 19.41
C PRO A 117 -13.10 -8.23 20.27
N VAL A 118 -14.04 -8.82 21.01
CA VAL A 118 -13.77 -9.97 21.90
C VAL A 118 -13.53 -11.24 21.08
N GLN A 119 -14.42 -11.54 20.13
CA GLN A 119 -14.32 -12.73 19.28
C GLN A 119 -13.11 -12.65 18.34
N TYR A 120 -12.86 -11.48 17.76
CA TYR A 120 -11.69 -11.20 16.94
C TYR A 120 -10.41 -11.38 17.75
N ARG A 121 -10.33 -10.85 18.98
CA ARG A 121 -9.15 -11.05 19.84
C ARG A 121 -8.87 -12.52 20.16
N ARG A 122 -9.91 -13.35 20.27
CA ARG A 122 -9.79 -14.80 20.52
C ARG A 122 -9.45 -15.60 19.26
N ARG A 123 -9.95 -15.20 18.09
CA ARG A 123 -9.78 -15.90 16.80
C ARG A 123 -8.67 -15.35 15.91
N ARG A 124 -8.08 -14.19 16.25
CA ARG A 124 -7.00 -13.58 15.48
C ARG A 124 -5.80 -14.54 15.40
N ARG A 125 -5.48 -14.98 14.20
CA ARG A 125 -4.29 -15.79 13.93
C ARG A 125 -3.55 -15.20 12.74
N ALA A 126 -2.27 -14.94 12.94
CA ALA A 126 -1.34 -14.49 11.91
C ALA A 126 -1.33 -15.43 10.69
N THR A 127 -1.55 -16.74 10.92
CA THR A 127 -1.61 -17.76 9.87
C THR A 127 -2.74 -17.53 8.88
N HIS A 128 -3.91 -17.03 9.31
CA HIS A 128 -5.01 -16.73 8.39
C HIS A 128 -4.66 -15.56 7.45
N ALA A 129 -4.00 -14.52 7.98
CA ALA A 129 -3.53 -13.41 7.16
C ALA A 129 -2.42 -13.83 6.19
N ALA A 130 -1.50 -14.69 6.62
CA ALA A 130 -0.47 -15.24 5.75
C ALA A 130 -1.05 -16.12 4.64
N ALA A 131 -2.04 -16.97 4.98
CA ALA A 131 -2.74 -17.80 4.00
C ALA A 131 -3.53 -16.93 3.00
N ALA A 132 -4.20 -15.88 3.46
CA ALA A 132 -4.87 -14.91 2.60
C ALA A 132 -3.88 -14.22 1.65
N ALA A 133 -2.74 -13.74 2.17
CA ALA A 133 -1.69 -13.14 1.36
C ALA A 133 -1.16 -14.11 0.29
N ALA A 134 -0.88 -15.36 0.65
CA ALA A 134 -0.49 -16.40 -0.31
C ALA A 134 -1.57 -16.63 -1.38
N GLY A 135 -2.85 -16.66 -0.99
CA GLY A 135 -3.98 -16.74 -1.92
C GLY A 135 -4.04 -15.55 -2.88
N PHE A 136 -3.74 -14.34 -2.40
CA PHE A 136 -3.68 -13.14 -3.25
C PHE A 136 -2.57 -13.23 -4.29
N TRP A 137 -1.40 -13.76 -3.91
CA TRP A 137 -0.32 -14.04 -4.87
C TRP A 137 -0.75 -15.03 -5.94
N VAL A 138 -1.34 -16.16 -5.54
CA VAL A 138 -1.81 -17.17 -6.50
C VAL A 138 -2.85 -16.56 -7.46
N ALA A 139 -3.83 -15.83 -6.94
CA ALA A 139 -4.85 -15.18 -7.76
C ALA A 139 -4.23 -14.14 -8.71
N ALA A 140 -3.44 -13.20 -8.18
CA ALA A 140 -2.84 -12.13 -9.00
C ALA A 140 -1.92 -12.69 -10.08
N LEU A 141 -1.06 -13.66 -9.76
CA LEU A 141 -0.18 -14.32 -10.74
C LEU A 141 -1.00 -15.08 -11.80
N ALA A 142 -2.04 -15.82 -11.40
CA ALA A 142 -2.89 -16.56 -12.32
C ALA A 142 -3.57 -15.62 -13.34
N HIS A 143 -4.26 -14.58 -12.88
CA HIS A 143 -4.94 -13.64 -13.77
C HIS A 143 -3.97 -12.80 -14.62
N CYS A 144 -2.81 -12.40 -14.06
CA CYS A 144 -1.84 -11.61 -14.82
C CYS A 144 -1.03 -12.45 -15.81
N SER A 145 -0.93 -13.77 -15.63
CA SER A 145 -0.20 -14.66 -16.56
C SER A 145 -0.75 -14.64 -17.99
N VAL A 146 -2.00 -14.19 -18.18
CA VAL A 146 -2.59 -13.93 -19.50
C VAL A 146 -1.72 -13.04 -20.38
N VAL A 147 -0.91 -12.16 -19.80
CA VAL A 147 -0.03 -11.26 -20.57
C VAL A 147 0.89 -12.08 -21.49
N TYR A 148 1.28 -13.29 -21.08
CA TYR A 148 2.06 -14.21 -21.89
C TYR A 148 1.23 -14.96 -22.94
N VAL A 149 -0.02 -15.32 -22.61
CA VAL A 149 -0.93 -16.02 -23.54
C VAL A 149 -1.44 -15.09 -24.65
N ALA A 150 -1.63 -13.81 -24.33
CA ALA A 150 -2.14 -12.79 -25.23
C ALA A 150 -1.05 -12.03 -25.99
N GLN A 151 0.23 -12.45 -25.88
CA GLN A 151 1.29 -11.78 -26.63
C GLN A 151 1.03 -11.89 -28.13
N PRO A 152 1.03 -10.76 -28.87
CA PRO A 152 0.98 -10.80 -30.31
C PRO A 152 2.33 -11.29 -30.85
N ASP A 153 2.30 -12.10 -31.91
CA ASP A 153 3.47 -12.47 -32.72
C ASP A 153 4.22 -11.23 -33.26
N ALA A 154 3.59 -10.05 -33.22
CA ALA A 154 4.11 -8.76 -33.67
C ALA A 154 5.06 -8.05 -32.68
N ALA A 155 5.46 -8.67 -31.56
CA ALA A 155 6.61 -8.19 -30.76
C ALA A 155 7.91 -8.11 -31.60
N VAL A 156 7.92 -8.72 -32.79
CA VAL A 156 8.96 -8.69 -33.82
C VAL A 156 9.27 -7.27 -34.34
N ASN A 157 8.38 -6.27 -34.19
CA ASN A 157 8.61 -4.91 -34.73
C ASN A 157 8.95 -3.83 -33.70
N GLY A 158 9.22 -4.16 -32.43
CA GLY A 158 9.85 -3.24 -31.45
C GLY A 158 9.13 -1.91 -31.14
N THR A 159 7.91 -1.68 -31.62
CA THR A 159 7.31 -0.34 -31.63
C THR A 159 6.35 -0.06 -30.47
N ALA A 160 5.78 -1.08 -29.80
CA ALA A 160 4.84 -0.84 -28.71
C ALA A 160 4.68 -2.05 -27.76
N CYS A 161 4.87 -1.87 -26.44
CA CYS A 161 4.71 -2.94 -25.44
C CYS A 161 3.27 -2.96 -24.90
N TYR A 162 2.54 -4.07 -25.11
CA TYR A 162 1.20 -4.30 -24.54
C TYR A 162 0.12 -3.24 -24.92
N THR A 163 0.25 -2.60 -26.07
CA THR A 163 -0.67 -1.55 -26.54
C THR A 163 -1.38 -1.86 -27.85
N ARG A 164 -0.87 -2.79 -28.65
CA ARG A 164 -1.45 -3.19 -29.93
C ARG A 164 -1.78 -4.67 -29.93
N PHE A 165 -3.07 -5.00 -30.01
CA PHE A 165 -3.59 -6.35 -30.18
C PHE A 165 -4.53 -6.35 -31.39
N ALA A 166 -4.52 -7.42 -32.18
CA ALA A 166 -5.32 -7.51 -33.42
C ALA A 166 -6.11 -8.82 -33.49
N GLY A 167 -7.26 -8.77 -34.19
CA GLY A 167 -8.05 -9.95 -34.55
C GLY A 167 -8.53 -10.79 -33.35
N PRO A 168 -8.45 -12.14 -33.41
CA PRO A 168 -9.00 -13.03 -32.38
C PRO A 168 -8.29 -12.90 -31.01
N GLN A 169 -7.00 -12.51 -31.01
CA GLN A 169 -6.23 -12.29 -29.78
C GLN A 169 -6.80 -11.14 -28.94
N LEU A 170 -7.26 -10.08 -29.61
CA LEU A 170 -7.89 -8.93 -28.96
C LEU A 170 -9.20 -9.34 -28.28
N ALA A 171 -10.03 -10.18 -28.91
CA ALA A 171 -11.28 -10.67 -28.34
C ALA A 171 -11.08 -11.50 -27.06
N VAL A 172 -10.11 -12.41 -27.06
CA VAL A 172 -9.74 -13.21 -25.87
C VAL A 172 -9.22 -12.30 -24.76
N LEU A 173 -8.33 -11.36 -25.09
CA LEU A 173 -7.80 -10.39 -24.13
C LEU A 173 -8.90 -9.53 -23.51
N LEU A 174 -9.85 -9.04 -24.32
CA LEU A 174 -10.99 -8.23 -23.87
C LEU A 174 -11.88 -9.03 -22.91
N ALA A 175 -12.19 -10.28 -23.23
CA ALA A 175 -12.97 -11.16 -22.37
C ALA A 175 -12.28 -11.39 -21.02
N LEU A 176 -10.97 -11.63 -21.00
CA LEU A 176 -10.27 -11.79 -19.74
C LEU A 176 -10.12 -10.47 -18.97
N ARG A 177 -9.93 -9.33 -19.66
CA ARG A 177 -9.95 -8.02 -19.01
C ARG A 177 -11.28 -7.76 -18.28
N LEU A 178 -12.40 -8.21 -18.85
CA LEU A 178 -13.70 -8.14 -18.20
C LEU A 178 -13.77 -9.07 -16.98
N GLU A 179 -13.27 -10.29 -17.10
CA GLU A 179 -13.17 -11.25 -15.99
C GLU A 179 -12.37 -10.67 -14.82
N ILE A 180 -11.18 -10.13 -15.09
CA ILE A 180 -10.33 -9.43 -14.12
C ILE A 180 -11.06 -8.26 -13.46
N PHE A 181 -11.79 -7.45 -14.24
CA PHE A 181 -12.61 -6.36 -13.69
C PHE A 181 -13.66 -6.86 -12.69
N LEU A 182 -14.34 -7.96 -13.01
CA LEU A 182 -15.37 -8.52 -12.13
C LEU A 182 -14.77 -9.14 -10.86
N VAL A 183 -13.74 -9.96 -11.00
CA VAL A 183 -13.17 -10.76 -9.90
C VAL A 183 -12.19 -9.96 -9.06
N LEU A 184 -11.28 -9.22 -9.68
CA LEU A 184 -10.20 -8.51 -9.00
C LEU A 184 -10.48 -7.03 -8.73
N PHE A 185 -11.63 -6.51 -9.16
CA PHE A 185 -12.05 -5.14 -8.81
C PHE A 185 -13.47 -5.05 -8.25
N CYS A 186 -14.51 -5.54 -8.93
CA CYS A 186 -15.88 -5.39 -8.43
C CYS A 186 -16.11 -6.12 -7.10
N LEU A 187 -15.63 -7.37 -6.98
CA LEU A 187 -15.74 -8.12 -5.72
C LEU A 187 -14.94 -7.44 -4.58
N PRO A 188 -13.66 -7.05 -4.76
CA PRO A 188 -12.93 -6.22 -3.80
C PRO A 188 -13.62 -4.91 -3.43
N LEU A 189 -14.18 -4.20 -4.41
CA LEU A 189 -14.91 -2.95 -4.19
C LEU A 189 -16.17 -3.17 -3.37
N ALA A 190 -16.95 -4.22 -3.66
CA ALA A 190 -18.16 -4.54 -2.89
C ALA A 190 -17.82 -4.88 -1.43
N ILE A 191 -16.77 -5.68 -1.21
CA ILE A 191 -16.31 -6.04 0.15
C ILE A 191 -15.82 -4.80 0.89
N THR A 192 -14.97 -3.98 0.28
CA THR A 192 -14.45 -2.75 0.91
C THR A 192 -15.57 -1.76 1.23
N ALA A 193 -16.51 -1.55 0.30
CA ALA A 193 -17.66 -0.68 0.51
C ALA A 193 -18.54 -1.17 1.66
N PHE A 194 -18.84 -2.47 1.72
CA PHE A 194 -19.57 -3.07 2.83
C PHE A 194 -18.84 -2.87 4.16
N CYS A 195 -17.54 -3.21 4.21
CA CYS A 195 -16.74 -3.13 5.43
C CYS A 195 -16.65 -1.69 5.94
N TYR A 196 -16.38 -0.72 5.06
CA TYR A 196 -16.29 0.69 5.47
C TYR A 196 -17.65 1.28 5.82
N GLY A 197 -18.73 0.96 5.09
CA GLY A 197 -20.08 1.39 5.45
C GLY A 197 -20.47 0.91 6.85
N ARG A 198 -20.26 -0.38 7.15
CA ARG A 198 -20.54 -0.94 8.47
C ARG A 198 -19.62 -0.38 9.56
N LEU A 199 -18.33 -0.19 9.26
CA LEU A 199 -17.38 0.42 10.18
C LEU A 199 -17.81 1.84 10.56
N VAL A 200 -18.22 2.66 9.58
CA VAL A 200 -18.75 4.01 9.83
C VAL A 200 -20.01 3.93 10.69
N CYS A 201 -20.97 3.04 10.38
CA CYS A 201 -22.17 2.87 11.19
C CYS A 201 -21.87 2.52 12.65
N ILE A 202 -20.96 1.56 12.89
CA ILE A 202 -20.56 1.14 14.25
C ILE A 202 -19.90 2.28 15.00
N VAL A 203 -18.93 2.94 14.35
CA VAL A 203 -18.21 4.05 14.98
C VAL A 203 -19.14 5.23 15.25
N VAL A 204 -20.18 5.42 14.44
CA VAL A 204 -21.21 6.44 14.63
C VAL A 204 -22.22 6.10 15.73
N SER A 205 -22.54 4.82 15.93
CA SER A 205 -23.53 4.37 16.91
C SER A 205 -22.96 4.16 18.31
N LEU A 206 -21.65 3.97 18.49
CA LEU A 206 -21.04 3.79 19.82
C LEU A 206 -20.99 5.12 20.61
N PRO A 207 -21.66 5.22 21.77
CA PRO A 207 -21.67 6.44 22.59
C PRO A 207 -20.36 6.69 23.36
N THR A 208 -19.51 5.67 23.50
CA THR A 208 -18.40 5.62 24.45
C THR A 208 -17.05 6.08 23.91
N ALA A 209 -16.91 6.34 22.60
CA ALA A 209 -15.67 6.82 22.03
C ALA A 209 -15.58 8.35 22.15
N ALA A 210 -14.49 8.85 22.74
CA ALA A 210 -14.20 10.29 22.76
C ALA A 210 -14.37 10.87 21.33
N PRO A 211 -15.15 11.95 21.15
CA PRO A 211 -15.63 12.40 19.84
C PRO A 211 -14.50 12.61 18.83
N GLY A 212 -13.34 13.11 19.26
CA GLY A 212 -12.16 13.29 18.41
C GLY A 212 -11.51 11.98 17.91
N LYS A 213 -11.49 10.91 18.71
CA LYS A 213 -10.94 9.61 18.29
C LYS A 213 -11.88 8.93 17.28
N ARG A 214 -13.18 9.03 17.52
CA ARG A 214 -14.25 8.56 16.63
C ARG A 214 -14.16 9.23 15.25
N GLN A 215 -14.11 10.56 15.22
CA GLN A 215 -14.00 11.34 13.98
C GLN A 215 -12.73 10.97 13.20
N ARG A 216 -11.60 10.79 13.89
CA ARG A 216 -10.35 10.38 13.24
C ARG A 216 -10.42 9.00 12.61
N ALA A 217 -11.05 8.02 13.27
CA ALA A 217 -11.22 6.67 12.74
C ALA A 217 -12.13 6.66 11.49
N VAL A 218 -13.24 7.42 11.51
CA VAL A 218 -14.13 7.60 10.36
C VAL A 218 -13.44 8.34 9.22
N ALA A 219 -12.73 9.43 9.52
CA ALA A 219 -11.98 10.20 8.53
C ALA A 219 -10.92 9.33 7.83
N LEU A 220 -10.23 8.48 8.59
CA LEU A 220 -9.23 7.57 8.03
C LEU A 220 -9.84 6.47 7.17
N ALA A 221 -10.93 5.85 7.65
CA ALA A 221 -11.65 4.82 6.92
C ALA A 221 -12.20 5.36 5.60
N SER A 222 -12.85 6.52 5.64
CA SER A 222 -13.36 7.22 4.46
C SER A 222 -12.23 7.65 3.52
N ALA A 223 -11.12 8.20 4.02
CA ALA A 223 -9.96 8.53 3.21
C ALA A 223 -9.38 7.31 2.49
N THR A 224 -9.29 6.16 3.17
CA THR A 224 -8.83 4.91 2.55
C THR A 224 -9.80 4.44 1.44
N ALA A 225 -11.11 4.51 1.69
CA ALA A 225 -12.13 4.12 0.71
C ALA A 225 -12.11 5.03 -0.53
N VAL A 226 -12.02 6.34 -0.32
CA VAL A 226 -11.94 7.33 -1.40
C VAL A 226 -10.67 7.15 -2.21
N ALA A 227 -9.51 6.97 -1.56
CA ALA A 227 -8.25 6.70 -2.27
C ALA A 227 -8.34 5.42 -3.12
N PHE A 228 -8.92 4.34 -2.60
CA PHE A 228 -9.14 3.11 -3.35
C PHE A 228 -9.96 3.34 -4.62
N VAL A 229 -11.11 4.02 -4.51
CA VAL A 229 -11.97 4.29 -5.67
C VAL A 229 -11.27 5.20 -6.67
N LEU A 230 -10.67 6.30 -6.21
CA LEU A 230 -10.01 7.27 -7.10
C LEU A 230 -8.81 6.65 -7.82
N CYS A 231 -7.99 5.85 -7.14
CA CYS A 231 -6.79 5.26 -7.73
C CYS A 231 -7.08 4.07 -8.64
N PHE A 232 -8.04 3.20 -8.29
CA PHE A 232 -8.23 1.93 -9.00
C PHE A 232 -9.44 1.92 -9.93
N ALA A 233 -10.53 2.66 -9.62
CA ALA A 233 -11.75 2.58 -10.43
C ALA A 233 -11.57 3.08 -11.86
N PRO A 234 -10.90 4.22 -12.14
CA PRO A 234 -10.74 4.69 -13.52
C PRO A 234 -10.05 3.64 -14.39
N PHE A 235 -8.97 3.05 -13.89
CA PHE A 235 -8.21 2.04 -14.62
C PHE A 235 -9.06 0.79 -14.87
N ASN A 236 -9.77 0.32 -13.85
CA ASN A 236 -10.61 -0.87 -13.95
C ASN A 236 -11.82 -0.64 -14.86
N VAL A 237 -12.45 0.53 -14.84
CA VAL A 237 -13.54 0.90 -15.77
C VAL A 237 -13.05 0.90 -17.23
N SER A 238 -11.77 1.18 -17.49
CA SER A 238 -11.25 1.10 -18.85
C SER A 238 -11.28 -0.34 -19.43
N HIS A 239 -11.31 -1.37 -18.57
CA HIS A 239 -11.46 -2.77 -19.01
C HIS A 239 -12.87 -3.04 -19.57
N VAL A 240 -13.92 -2.62 -18.88
CA VAL A 240 -15.30 -2.79 -19.37
C VAL A 240 -15.59 -1.90 -20.57
N VAL A 241 -15.10 -0.65 -20.58
CA VAL A 241 -15.24 0.23 -21.75
C VAL A 241 -14.52 -0.35 -22.96
N GLY A 242 -13.32 -0.89 -22.76
CA GLY A 242 -12.60 -1.58 -23.81
C GLY A 242 -13.37 -2.79 -24.34
N TYR A 243 -13.92 -3.63 -23.45
CA TYR A 243 -14.76 -4.79 -23.81
C TYR A 243 -15.96 -4.39 -24.66
N LEU A 244 -16.72 -3.38 -24.23
CA LEU A 244 -17.92 -2.91 -24.92
C LEU A 244 -17.61 -2.29 -26.28
N ARG A 245 -16.54 -1.49 -26.38
CA ARG A 245 -16.17 -0.79 -27.61
C ARG A 245 -15.25 -1.60 -28.53
N ARG A 246 -14.79 -2.78 -28.09
CA ARG A 246 -13.82 -3.64 -28.78
C ARG A 246 -12.53 -2.92 -29.17
N GLU A 247 -12.14 -1.92 -28.38
CA GLU A 247 -10.95 -1.09 -28.61
C GLU A 247 -10.20 -0.86 -27.30
N ASN A 248 -8.95 -0.39 -27.37
CA ASN A 248 -8.23 0.04 -26.18
C ASN A 248 -8.50 1.54 -25.93
N PRO A 249 -9.19 1.94 -24.84
CA PRO A 249 -9.57 3.33 -24.65
C PRO A 249 -8.32 4.23 -24.50
N PRO A 250 -8.23 5.37 -25.21
CA PRO A 250 -7.02 6.18 -25.21
C PRO A 250 -6.73 6.84 -23.84
N TRP A 251 -7.77 7.08 -23.04
CA TRP A 251 -7.67 7.63 -21.68
C TRP A 251 -7.17 6.61 -20.63
N ARG A 252 -7.02 5.33 -20.98
CA ARG A 252 -6.51 4.28 -20.08
C ARG A 252 -5.11 4.61 -19.55
N ALA A 253 -4.28 5.29 -20.34
CA ALA A 253 -2.96 5.75 -19.92
C ALA A 253 -3.03 6.73 -18.73
N TYR A 254 -3.97 7.67 -18.76
CA TYR A 254 -4.20 8.61 -17.65
C TYR A 254 -4.80 7.91 -16.43
N ALA A 255 -5.70 6.96 -16.64
CA ALA A 255 -6.27 6.16 -15.56
C ALA A 255 -5.21 5.35 -14.81
N LEU A 256 -4.19 4.84 -15.53
CA LEU A 256 -3.03 4.17 -14.94
C LEU A 256 -2.20 5.10 -14.04
N LEU A 257 -2.08 6.38 -14.38
CA LEU A 257 -1.36 7.35 -13.53
C LEU A 257 -1.98 7.42 -12.13
N LEU A 258 -3.32 7.44 -12.05
CA LEU A 258 -4.05 7.45 -10.78
C LEU A 258 -3.78 6.19 -9.97
N THR A 259 -3.68 5.04 -10.63
CA THR A 259 -3.32 3.78 -9.98
C THR A 259 -1.91 3.83 -9.40
N THR A 260 -0.92 4.39 -10.13
CA THR A 260 0.45 4.49 -9.60
C THR A 260 0.59 5.40 -8.38
N LEU A 261 -0.34 6.35 -8.19
CA LEU A 261 -0.37 7.20 -7.01
C LEU A 261 -0.80 6.47 -5.74
N SER A 262 -1.44 5.28 -5.84
CA SER A 262 -1.84 4.48 -4.67
C SER A 262 -0.64 4.16 -3.78
N ALA A 263 0.50 3.79 -4.38
CA ALA A 263 1.72 3.46 -3.67
C ALA A 263 2.25 4.61 -2.78
N CYS A 264 1.84 5.85 -3.03
CA CYS A 264 2.16 6.99 -2.18
C CYS A 264 1.08 7.24 -1.12
N LEU A 265 -0.19 7.14 -1.52
CA LEU A 265 -1.33 7.43 -0.66
C LEU A 265 -1.47 6.41 0.47
N ASP A 266 -1.18 5.13 0.20
CA ASP A 266 -1.34 4.06 1.18
C ASP A 266 -0.48 4.31 2.43
N PRO A 267 0.87 4.43 2.34
CA PRO A 267 1.69 4.79 3.50
C PRO A 267 1.26 6.09 4.19
N LEU A 268 0.88 7.13 3.44
CA LEU A 268 0.46 8.41 4.02
C LEU A 268 -0.78 8.23 4.91
N ILE A 269 -1.79 7.53 4.40
CA ILE A 269 -3.03 7.21 5.12
C ILE A 269 -2.70 6.40 6.38
N PHE A 270 -1.85 5.36 6.28
CA PHE A 270 -1.44 4.58 7.45
C PHE A 270 -0.60 5.37 8.46
N CYS A 271 0.21 6.32 8.01
CA CYS A 271 1.02 7.17 8.88
C CYS A 271 0.18 8.16 9.67
N PHE A 272 -0.84 8.76 9.04
CA PHE A 272 -1.82 9.57 9.76
C PHE A 272 -2.63 8.74 10.76
N SER A 273 -2.70 7.42 10.57
CA SER A 273 -3.36 6.53 11.51
C SER A 273 -2.50 6.21 12.74
N SER A 274 -1.22 5.81 12.55
CA SER A 274 -0.41 5.13 13.56
C SER A 274 0.78 5.95 14.04
N ALA A 275 0.85 6.20 15.35
CA ALA A 275 2.00 6.86 15.99
C ALA A 275 3.30 6.03 15.90
N ALA A 276 3.20 4.70 15.71
CA ALA A 276 4.36 3.84 15.51
C ALA A 276 4.96 4.02 14.11
N LEU A 277 4.12 4.09 13.07
CA LEU A 277 4.56 4.27 11.68
C LEU A 277 5.14 5.68 11.47
N ARG A 278 4.52 6.70 12.11
CA ARG A 278 5.11 8.05 12.21
C ARG A 278 6.55 8.04 12.70
N ARG A 279 6.85 7.30 13.78
CA ARG A 279 8.22 7.26 14.34
C ARG A 279 9.23 6.62 13.39
N GLY A 280 8.83 5.57 12.67
CA GLY A 280 9.66 4.96 11.63
C GLY A 280 9.94 5.93 10.47
N LEU A 281 8.92 6.68 10.02
CA LEU A 281 9.11 7.74 9.03
C LEU A 281 10.05 8.84 9.49
N TRP A 282 9.89 9.34 10.73
CA TRP A 282 10.78 10.38 11.27
C TRP A 282 12.23 9.91 11.34
N GLN A 283 12.47 8.64 11.69
CA GLN A 283 13.82 8.08 11.71
C GLN A 283 14.44 8.02 10.32
N VAL A 284 13.68 7.57 9.30
CA VAL A 284 14.17 7.55 7.93
C VAL A 284 14.36 8.97 7.39
N TRP A 285 13.43 9.87 7.64
CA TRP A 285 13.53 11.27 7.28
C TRP A 285 14.75 11.93 7.94
N ASP A 286 15.03 11.67 9.21
CA ASP A 286 16.22 12.20 9.90
C ASP A 286 17.53 11.59 9.33
N THR A 287 17.50 10.33 8.87
CA THR A 287 18.67 9.69 8.24
C THR A 287 18.90 10.14 6.79
N VAL A 288 17.84 10.43 6.03
CA VAL A 288 17.88 10.82 4.61
C VAL A 288 17.91 12.36 4.45
N GLY A 289 17.40 13.11 5.43
CA GLY A 289 17.29 14.56 5.45
C GLY A 289 17.81 15.18 6.76
N LEU A 290 18.89 15.95 6.65
CA LEU A 290 19.40 16.89 7.67
C LEU A 290 19.89 16.35 9.04
N GLY A 291 20.05 15.03 9.23
CA GLY A 291 20.70 14.47 10.44
C GLY A 291 22.13 15.01 10.71
N ARG A 292 22.77 15.65 9.73
CA ARG A 292 24.10 16.29 9.89
C ARG A 292 24.08 17.65 10.60
N LEU A 293 22.93 18.31 10.76
CA LEU A 293 22.90 19.66 11.38
C LEU A 293 22.64 19.65 12.90
N ARG A 294 22.15 18.54 13.48
CA ARG A 294 22.00 18.42 14.95
C ARG A 294 23.21 17.79 15.65
N ALA A 295 24.01 16.99 14.95
CA ALA A 295 25.17 16.32 15.55
C ALA A 295 26.34 17.28 15.88
N ARG A 296 26.36 18.50 15.31
CA ARG A 296 27.45 19.48 15.53
C ARG A 296 27.22 20.46 16.69
N ARG A 297 26.09 20.36 17.41
CA ARG A 297 25.74 21.27 18.53
C ARG A 297 25.93 20.69 19.94
N ARG A 298 26.48 19.48 20.08
CA ARG A 298 26.83 18.92 21.39
C ARG A 298 28.32 18.57 21.43
N LEU A 299 29.16 19.60 21.51
CA LEU A 299 30.46 19.49 22.15
C LEU A 299 30.29 20.03 23.59
N PRO A 300 30.69 19.28 24.63
CA PRO A 300 30.55 19.71 26.01
C PRO A 300 31.58 20.80 26.33
N VAL A 301 31.08 21.93 26.82
CA VAL A 301 31.85 22.93 27.56
C VAL A 301 32.34 22.27 28.85
N GLY A 302 33.65 22.35 29.10
CA GLY A 302 34.27 21.91 30.34
C GLY A 302 34.17 22.94 31.46
N GLN A 303 34.14 22.44 32.70
CA GLN A 303 34.56 23.05 33.99
C GLN A 303 34.22 21.99 35.06
N SER A 304 35.20 21.27 35.62
CA SER A 304 36.08 21.59 36.77
C SER A 304 35.37 21.78 38.12
N GLU A 305 36.00 21.19 39.15
CA GLU A 305 35.73 21.28 40.60
C GLU A 305 34.50 20.53 41.13
N GLY A 306 34.55 19.75 42.21
CA GLY A 306 35.61 19.45 43.17
C GLY A 306 35.00 18.76 44.41
N ARG A 307 35.65 17.67 44.83
CA ARG A 307 35.87 17.20 46.22
C ARG A 307 34.72 16.74 47.16
N ALA A 308 35.01 15.58 47.76
CA ALA A 308 34.66 15.05 49.09
C ALA A 308 33.25 14.49 49.35
N GLU A 309 33.01 13.53 50.24
CA GLU A 309 33.75 12.40 50.85
C GLU A 309 32.72 11.72 51.81
N VAL A 310 32.97 10.46 52.19
CA VAL A 310 32.52 9.79 53.45
C VAL A 310 31.08 9.25 53.60
N THR A 311 31.01 7.92 53.45
CA THR A 311 30.39 6.85 54.28
C THR A 311 29.07 7.03 55.06
N GLY A 312 28.26 5.97 55.07
CA GLY A 312 27.33 5.70 56.19
C GLY A 312 26.35 4.53 55.96
N ARG A 313 26.43 3.51 56.83
CA ARG A 313 25.64 2.26 56.88
C ARG A 313 24.13 2.45 57.16
N GLY A 314 23.34 1.43 56.80
CA GLY A 314 22.44 0.79 57.78
C GLY A 314 20.97 0.52 57.39
N GLY A 315 20.54 -0.74 57.58
CA GLY A 315 19.18 -1.20 57.98
C GLY A 315 18.07 -1.12 56.93
N SER A 316 17.50 -2.22 56.42
CA SER A 316 16.62 -3.23 57.06
C SER A 316 15.14 -3.04 56.68
N GLY A 317 14.53 -4.11 56.14
CA GLY A 317 13.11 -4.42 56.34
C GLY A 317 12.12 -3.89 55.29
N GLY A 318 11.26 -4.78 54.79
CA GLY A 318 10.01 -4.37 54.14
C GLY A 318 9.56 -5.22 52.96
N SER A 319 8.97 -6.38 53.26
CA SER A 319 8.10 -7.15 52.36
C SER A 319 6.94 -6.31 51.82
N SER A 320 6.63 -6.37 50.52
CA SER A 320 5.23 -6.22 50.05
C SER A 320 5.05 -6.62 48.58
N HIS A 321 4.11 -7.55 48.37
CA HIS A 321 3.22 -7.72 47.22
C HIS A 321 3.80 -7.76 45.78
N ARG A 322 3.82 -8.99 45.22
CA ARG A 322 3.77 -9.24 43.78
C ARG A 322 2.39 -8.82 43.25
N GLY A 323 2.31 -7.61 42.72
CA GLY A 323 1.28 -7.23 41.76
C GLY A 323 1.63 -7.79 40.39
N VAL A 324 0.86 -8.77 39.91
CA VAL A 324 0.91 -9.21 38.52
C VAL A 324 0.26 -8.12 37.68
N ASP A 325 1.07 -7.19 37.18
CA ASP A 325 0.62 -6.22 36.19
C ASP A 325 0.26 -6.96 34.90
N GLY A 326 -1.04 -7.09 34.68
CA GLY A 326 -1.61 -7.52 33.41
C GLY A 326 -1.14 -6.58 32.30
N ALA A 327 -0.25 -7.07 31.46
CA ALA A 327 0.22 -6.38 30.27
C ALA A 327 -0.96 -5.91 29.41
N ARG A 328 -1.34 -4.64 29.53
CA ARG A 328 -2.30 -3.97 28.64
C ARG A 328 -1.65 -3.81 27.28
N LEU A 329 -1.84 -4.80 26.43
CA LEU A 329 -1.51 -4.72 25.01
C LEU A 329 -2.46 -3.74 24.33
N VAL A 330 -1.95 -2.51 24.19
CA VAL A 330 -2.51 -1.43 23.37
C VAL A 330 -2.76 -1.96 21.95
N THR A 331 -3.99 -1.88 21.47
CA THR A 331 -4.29 -2.11 20.05
C THR A 331 -3.56 -1.07 19.21
N PRO A 332 -3.10 -1.39 17.98
CA PRO A 332 -2.39 -0.44 17.13
C PRO A 332 -3.17 0.84 16.81
N TRP A 333 -4.46 0.91 17.18
CA TRP A 333 -5.39 2.01 16.92
C TRP A 333 -5.90 2.74 18.17
N GLY A 334 -5.38 2.44 19.36
CA GLY A 334 -5.71 3.21 20.57
C GLY A 334 -7.18 3.17 21.00
N LEU A 335 -7.93 2.17 20.53
CA LEU A 335 -9.24 1.82 21.07
C LEU A 335 -8.99 0.96 22.31
N GLN A 336 -9.06 1.61 23.46
CA GLN A 336 -9.22 0.95 24.75
C GLN A 336 -10.71 0.64 24.92
N THR A 337 -11.02 -0.61 25.20
CA THR A 337 -12.22 -0.96 25.98
C THR A 337 -11.98 -0.59 27.43
#